data_AF-X1S8W0-F1
#
_entry.id   AF-X1S8W0-F1
#
_cell.length_a   1.000
_cell.length_b   1.000
_cell.length_c   1.000
_cell.angle_alpha   90.00
_cell.angle_beta   90.00
_cell.angle_gamma   90.00
#
_symmetry.space_group_name_H-M   'P 1'
#
loop_
_entity.id
_entity.type
_entity.pdbx_description
1 polymer ?
#
loop_
_entity_poly.entity_id
_entity_poly.type
_entity_poly.pdbx_seq_one_letter_code
_entity_poly.pdbx_strand_id
1 'polypeptide(L)'
;LILLTVKLFKEKPGILENYQNKFRHILVDEYQDINYAQYQLVKLLSEKYNNLFVVGDPDQSIYKFRGADLSNILRFEQDFLYLLFL
;
A
#
# COMPACT_ATOMS: atom_id res chain seq x y z
N LEU A 1 5.28 -2.35 14.60
CA LEU A 1 5.02 -0.89 14.43
C LEU A 1 3.85 -0.63 13.49
N ILE A 2 3.93 -1.05 12.22
CA ILE A 2 2.90 -0.78 11.18
C ILE A 2 1.49 -1.23 11.58
N LEU A 3 1.33 -2.43 12.14
CA LEU A 3 0.03 -2.95 12.57
C LEU A 3 -0.69 -2.03 13.58
N LEU A 4 0.06 -1.42 14.51
CA LEU A 4 -0.51 -0.51 15.49
C LEU A 4 -0.98 0.80 14.84
N THR A 5 -0.25 1.29 13.83
CA THR A 5 -0.66 2.47 13.05
C THR A 5 -1.94 2.19 12.26
N VAL A 6 -2.04 1.03 11.60
CA VAL A 6 -3.26 0.61 10.91
C VAL A 6 -4.45 0.52 11.88
N LYS A 7 -4.23 -0.05 13.07
CA LYS A 7 -5.25 -0.10 14.13
C LYS A 7 -5.67 1.30 14.57
N LEU A 8 -4.72 2.19 14.84
CA LEU A 8 -4.98 3.58 15.22
C LEU A 8 -5.82 4.31 14.17
N PHE A 9 -5.47 4.20 12.89
CA PHE A 9 -6.21 4.84 11.81
C PHE A 9 -7.65 4.33 11.69
N LYS A 10 -7.87 3.02 11.89
CA LYS A 10 -9.22 2.43 11.92
C LYS A 10 -10.04 2.89 13.13
N GLU A 11 -9.41 3.06 14.30
CA GLU A 11 -10.10 3.47 15.54
C GLU A 11 -10.29 4.98 15.66
N LYS A 12 -9.44 5.79 15.00
CA LYS A 12 -9.41 7.25 15.10
C LYS A 12 -9.39 7.88 13.69
N PRO A 13 -10.52 7.90 12.98
CA PRO A 13 -10.58 8.36 11.58
C PRO A 13 -10.17 9.82 11.38
N GLY A 14 -10.38 10.70 12.37
CA GLY A 14 -9.89 12.08 12.28
C GLY A 14 -8.35 12.19 12.22
N ILE A 15 -7.62 11.24 12.81
CA ILE A 15 -6.16 11.17 12.68
C ILE A 15 -5.79 10.74 11.26
N LEU A 16 -6.47 9.70 10.74
CA LEU A 16 -6.28 9.25 9.36
C LEU A 16 -6.53 10.40 8.36
N GLU A 17 -7.62 11.14 8.54
CA GLU A 17 -7.99 12.25 7.67
C GLU A 17 -6.90 13.33 7.62
N ASN A 18 -6.28 13.66 8.76
CA ASN A 18 -5.16 14.60 8.80
C ASN A 18 -4.00 14.13 7.92
N TYR A 19 -3.69 12.83 7.93
CA TYR A 19 -2.64 12.26 7.08
C TYR A 19 -3.06 12.15 5.61
N GLN A 20 -4.31 11.80 5.31
CA GLN A 20 -4.83 11.79 3.94
C GLN A 20 -4.77 13.20 3.32
N ASN A 21 -5.15 14.23 4.08
CA ASN A 21 -5.09 15.63 3.64
C ASN A 21 -3.65 16.12 3.41
N LYS A 22 -2.69 15.58 4.18
CA LYS A 22 -1.26 15.86 4.04
C LYS A 22 -0.63 15.12 2.86
N PHE A 23 -0.99 13.87 2.66
CA PHE A 23 -0.43 12.98 1.63
C PHE A 23 -1.41 12.77 0.49
N ARG A 24 -1.66 13.85 -0.27
CA ARG A 24 -2.59 13.83 -1.40
C ARG A 24 -2.12 12.99 -2.59
N HIS A 25 -0.82 12.74 -2.68
CA HIS A 25 -0.18 11.89 -3.69
C HIS A 25 0.79 10.97 -2.95
N ILE A 26 0.72 9.67 -3.24
CA ILE A 26 1.51 8.66 -2.57
C ILE A 26 2.28 7.87 -3.63
N LEU A 27 3.59 7.77 -3.45
CA LEU A 27 4.48 6.93 -4.22
C LEU A 27 4.92 5.75 -3.34
N VAL A 28 4.77 4.53 -3.83
CA VAL A 28 5.29 3.32 -3.15
C VAL A 28 6.24 2.60 -4.10
N ASP A 29 7.50 2.50 -3.70
CA ASP A 29 8.53 1.75 -4.43
C ASP A 29 8.65 0.33 -3.87
N GLU A 30 9.28 -0.57 -4.64
CA GLU A 30 9.48 -1.98 -4.30
C GLU A 30 8.18 -2.67 -3.85
N TYR A 31 7.08 -2.41 -4.58
CA TYR A 31 5.75 -2.85 -4.19
C TYR A 31 5.62 -4.38 -4.07
N GLN A 32 6.43 -5.14 -4.80
CA GLN A 32 6.48 -6.59 -4.74
C GLN A 32 6.89 -7.14 -3.36
N ASP A 33 7.56 -6.33 -2.53
CA ASP A 33 8.10 -6.76 -1.24
C ASP A 33 7.19 -6.44 -0.06
N ILE A 34 6.05 -5.77 -0.29
CA ILE A 34 5.20 -5.33 0.81
C ILE A 34 4.37 -6.49 1.39
N ASN A 35 4.25 -6.50 2.73
CA ASN A 35 3.37 -7.41 3.44
C ASN A 35 1.96 -6.85 3.62
N TYR A 36 1.04 -7.68 4.12
CA TYR A 36 -0.37 -7.32 4.31
C TYR A 36 -0.59 -6.07 5.18
N ALA A 37 0.21 -5.87 6.23
CA ALA A 37 0.06 -4.70 7.10
C ALA A 37 0.48 -3.41 6.38
N GLN A 38 1.52 -3.45 5.55
CA GLN A 38 1.92 -2.34 4.69
C GLN A 38 0.87 -2.04 3.63
N TYR A 39 0.33 -3.07 2.97
CA TYR A 39 -0.77 -2.91 2.01
C TYR A 39 -1.97 -2.19 2.64
N GLN A 40 -2.41 -2.63 3.84
CA GLN A 40 -3.51 -1.99 4.55
C GLN A 40 -3.22 -0.52 4.90
N LEU A 41 -1.98 -0.20 5.28
CA LEU A 41 -1.58 1.17 5.57
C LEU A 41 -1.65 2.06 4.32
N VAL A 42 -1.06 1.61 3.22
CA VAL A 42 -1.07 2.32 1.93
C VAL A 42 -2.51 2.56 1.47
N LYS A 43 -3.34 1.52 1.52
CA LYS A 43 -4.76 1.58 1.13
C LYS A 43 -5.53 2.65 1.92
N LEU A 44 -5.41 2.64 3.25
CA LEU A 44 -6.06 3.64 4.11
C LEU A 44 -5.58 5.06 3.81
N LEU A 45 -4.29 5.25 3.54
CA LEU A 45 -3.75 6.58 3.25
C LEU A 45 -4.18 7.09 1.87
N SER A 46 -4.33 6.21 0.88
CA SER A 46 -4.65 6.61 -0.50
C SER A 46 -6.14 6.75 -0.78
N GLU A 47 -7.03 6.08 -0.04
CA GLU A 47 -8.46 5.93 -0.39
C GLU A 47 -9.22 7.25 -0.60
N LYS A 48 -8.82 8.33 0.08
CA LYS A 48 -9.54 9.62 0.00
C LYS A 48 -9.37 10.31 -1.35
N TYR A 49 -8.16 10.26 -1.91
CA TYR A 49 -7.82 10.98 -3.14
C TYR A 49 -7.53 10.05 -4.31
N ASN A 50 -7.31 8.75 -4.07
CA ASN A 50 -7.00 7.73 -5.08
C ASN A 50 -5.81 8.08 -5.99
N ASN A 51 -4.86 8.87 -5.47
CA ASN A 51 -3.62 9.25 -6.15
C ASN A 51 -2.45 8.41 -5.63
N LEU A 52 -2.55 7.09 -5.79
CA LEU A 52 -1.48 6.16 -5.48
C LEU A 52 -0.77 5.80 -6.79
N PHE A 53 0.55 5.98 -6.80
CA PHE A 53 1.43 5.45 -7.84
C PHE A 53 2.36 4.45 -7.18
N VAL A 54 2.51 3.27 -7.78
CA VAL A 54 3.44 2.28 -7.27
C VAL A 54 4.39 1.79 -8.35
N VAL A 55 5.58 1.44 -7.91
CA VAL A 55 6.65 0.86 -8.72
C VAL A 55 7.02 -0.47 -8.10
N GLY A 56 7.21 -1.47 -8.95
CA GLY A 56 7.69 -2.77 -8.51
C GLY A 56 8.05 -3.66 -9.67
N ASP A 57 8.88 -4.66 -9.39
CA ASP A 57 9.34 -5.67 -10.34
C ASP A 57 8.91 -7.07 -9.84
N PRO A 58 7.98 -7.75 -10.53
CA PRO A 58 7.50 -9.07 -10.12
C PRO A 58 8.58 -10.16 -10.24
N ASP A 59 9.57 -10.01 -11.12
CA ASP A 59 10.66 -10.97 -11.31
C ASP A 59 11.71 -10.85 -10.19
N GLN A 60 11.75 -9.71 -9.49
CA GLN A 60 12.55 -9.48 -8.28
C GLN A 60 11.82 -9.81 -6.98
N SER A 61 10.67 -10.50 -7.02
CA SER A 61 9.97 -10.96 -5.81
C SER A 61 10.65 -12.18 -5.14
N ILE A 62 11.90 -12.00 -4.70
CA ILE A 62 12.72 -13.00 -3.99
C ILE A 62 12.21 -13.31 -2.56
N TYR A 63 11.20 -12.58 -2.06
CA TYR A 63 10.66 -12.73 -0.70
C TYR A 63 9.46 -13.68 -0.54
N LYS A 64 9.24 -14.62 -1.48
CA LYS A 64 8.22 -15.70 -1.34
C LYS A 64 8.29 -16.43 0.02
N PHE A 65 9.47 -16.57 0.60
CA PHE A 65 9.69 -17.27 1.87
C PHE A 65 9.34 -16.46 3.14
N ARG A 66 9.03 -15.15 3.03
CA ARG A 66 8.64 -14.28 4.16
C ARG A 66 7.14 -13.96 4.25
N GLY A 67 6.31 -14.63 3.44
CA GLY A 67 4.86 -14.38 3.42
C GLY A 67 4.43 -13.23 2.50
N ALA A 68 5.28 -12.85 1.54
CA ALA A 68 4.84 -12.08 0.38
C ALA A 68 3.94 -12.99 -0.47
N ASP A 69 2.63 -12.72 -0.46
CA ASP A 69 1.66 -13.43 -1.29
C ASP A 69 1.56 -12.73 -2.66
N LEU A 70 1.90 -13.47 -3.73
CA LEU A 70 1.76 -13.00 -5.11
C LEU A 70 0.34 -12.53 -5.43
N SER A 71 -0.66 -13.00 -4.68
CA SER A 71 -2.05 -12.54 -4.81
C SER A 71 -2.22 -11.04 -4.53
N ASN A 72 -1.31 -10.41 -3.76
CA ASN A 72 -1.36 -8.97 -3.51
C ASN A 72 -0.98 -8.14 -4.74
N ILE A 73 -0.03 -8.60 -5.56
CA ILE A 73 0.35 -7.94 -6.82
C ILE A 73 -0.80 -8.08 -7.82
N LEU A 74 -1.40 -9.28 -7.93
CA LEU A 74 -2.51 -9.54 -8.86
C LEU A 74 -3.81 -8.83 -8.45
N ARG A 75 -4.08 -8.67 -7.14
CA ARG A 75 -5.19 -7.85 -6.64
C ARG A 75 -4.92 -6.35 -6.81
N PHE A 76 -3.68 -5.94 -7.03
CA PHE A 76 -3.31 -4.53 -7.14
C PHE A 76 -3.75 -3.92 -8.47
N GLU A 77 -3.62 -4.64 -9.59
CA GLU A 77 -4.15 -4.20 -10.89
C GLU A 77 -5.68 -4.00 -10.86
N GLN A 78 -6.38 -4.68 -9.94
CA GLN A 78 -7.82 -4.52 -9.75
C GLN A 78 -8.15 -3.34 -8.83
N ASP A 79 -7.28 -3.01 -7.87
CA ASP A 79 -7.53 -2.00 -6.85
C ASP A 79 -7.03 -0.58 -7.24
N PHE A 80 -6.05 -0.44 -8.16
CA PHE A 80 -5.37 0.86 -8.39
C PHE A 80 -5.08 1.19 -9.87
N LEU A 81 -5.21 2.49 -10.18
CA LEU A 81 -5.31 3.01 -11.55
C LEU A 81 -3.96 3.17 -12.27
N TYR A 82 -2.84 3.31 -11.55
CA TYR A 82 -1.51 3.57 -12.12
C TYR A 82 -0.44 2.67 -11.52
N LEU A 83 0.06 1.74 -12.35
CA LEU A 83 1.14 0.82 -12.02
C LEU A 83 2.19 0.87 -13.13
N LEU A 84 3.46 1.02 -12.75
CA LEU A 84 4.59 0.88 -13.67
C LEU A 84 5.43 -0.31 -13.23
N PHE A 85 5.51 -1.32 -14.10
CA PHE A 85 6.50 -2.39 -14.00
C PHE A 85 7.80 -1.89 -14.64
N LEU A 86 8.91 -2.09 -13.92
CA LEU A 86 10.26 -1.89 -14.46
C LEU A 86 10.85 -3.22 -14.92
#